data_AF-A0A9X4NM60-F1
#
_entry.id   AF-A0A9X4NM60-F1
#
_cell.length_a   1.000
_cell.length_b   1.000
_cell.length_c   1.000
_cell.angle_alpha   90.00
_cell.angle_beta   90.00
_cell.angle_gamma   90.00
#
_symmetry.space_group_name_H-M   'P 1'
#
loop_
_entity.id
_entity.type
_entity.pdbx_description
1 polymer ?
#
loop_
_entity_poly.entity_id
_entity_poly.type
_entity_poly.pdbx_seq_one_letter_code
_entity_poly.pdbx_strand_id
1 'polypeptide(L)' 'MELPEWDIDRQAIEGSLVAKMTAGFQQQVATGEWTQGQADQAVGALTRSKALQEAVDAEVQHLEAFLSGRIH' A
#
# COMPACT_ATOMS: atom_id res chain seq x y z
N MET A 1 3.22 4.70 -33.53
CA MET A 1 2.72 5.58 -32.45
C MET A 1 3.20 4.93 -31.17
N GLU A 2 4.28 5.46 -30.59
CA GLU A 2 4.78 4.97 -29.31
C GLU A 2 3.78 5.41 -28.24
N LEU A 3 3.34 4.47 -27.40
CA LEU A 3 2.48 4.78 -26.27
C LEU A 3 3.27 5.69 -25.31
N PRO A 4 2.62 6.66 -24.65
CA PRO A 4 3.28 7.45 -23.61
C PRO A 4 3.81 6.50 -22.52
N GLU A 5 5.06 6.70 -22.13
CA GLU A 5 5.66 6.01 -21.00
C GLU A 5 4.99 6.56 -19.73
N TRP A 6 4.09 5.76 -19.16
CA TRP A 6 3.40 6.13 -17.92
C TRP A 6 4.36 5.92 -16.76
N ASP A 7 4.70 6.99 -16.05
CA ASP A 7 5.47 6.90 -14.81
C ASP A 7 4.54 6.57 -13.64
N ILE A 8 4.73 5.40 -13.04
CA ILE A 8 3.94 4.95 -11.89
C ILE A 8 4.64 5.40 -10.62
N ASP A 9 4.00 6.32 -9.88
CA ASP A 9 4.52 6.78 -8.60
C ASP A 9 4.39 5.69 -7.52
N ARG A 10 5.46 4.92 -7.37
CA ARG A 10 5.59 3.86 -6.38
C ARG A 10 5.45 4.38 -4.95
N GLN A 11 5.95 5.58 -4.65
CA GLN A 11 5.87 6.14 -3.30
C GLN A 11 4.43 6.51 -2.94
N ALA A 12 3.66 7.04 -3.90
CA ALA A 12 2.24 7.29 -3.72
C ALA A 12 1.46 5.98 -3.44
N ILE A 13 1.79 4.90 -4.14
CA ILE A 13 1.19 3.57 -3.92
C ILE A 13 1.52 3.07 -2.51
N GLU A 14 2.79 3.08 -2.12
CA GLU A 14 3.23 2.68 -0.79
C GLU A 14 2.52 3.49 0.30
N GLY A 15 2.49 4.82 0.17
CA GLY A 15 1.82 5.72 1.10
C GLY A 15 0.32 5.42 1.22
N SER A 16 -0.35 5.15 0.10
CA SER A 16 -1.76 4.76 0.07
C SER A 16 -2.02 3.44 0.81
N LEU A 17 -1.19 2.41 0.58
CA LEU A 17 -1.31 1.13 1.26
C LEU A 17 -1.05 1.24 2.76
N VAL A 18 0.00 1.97 3.16
CA VAL A 18 0.30 2.25 4.57
C VAL A 18 -0.85 2.99 5.24
N ALA A 19 -1.42 4.00 4.58
CA ALA A 19 -2.55 4.76 5.12
C ALA A 19 -3.79 3.87 5.33
N LYS A 20 -4.13 3.03 4.35
CA LYS A 20 -5.26 2.09 4.45
C LYS A 20 -5.10 1.13 5.62
N MET A 21 -3.91 0.53 5.77
CA MET A 21 -3.64 -0.39 6.87
C MET A 21 -3.59 0.30 8.23
N THR A 22 -2.99 1.50 8.28
CA THR A 22 -2.96 2.32 9.50
C THR A 22 -4.36 2.67 9.98
N ALA A 23 -5.28 3.01 9.06
CA ALA A 23 -6.68 3.23 9.41
C ALA A 23 -7.33 1.99 10.05
N GLY A 24 -7.01 0.79 9.56
CA GLY A 24 -7.43 -0.46 10.19
C GLY A 24 -6.91 -0.63 11.61
N PHE A 25 -5.63 -0.32 11.87
CA PHE A 25 -5.07 -0.36 13.23
C PHE A 25 -5.71 0.68 14.15
N GLN A 26 -5.96 1.89 13.66
CA GLN A 26 -6.65 2.94 14.43
C GLN A 26 -8.10 2.55 14.76
N GLN A 27 -8.76 1.82 13.86
CA GLN A 27 -10.08 1.24 14.16
C GLN A 27 -10.00 0.24 15.32
N GLN A 28 -8.97 -0.61 15.37
CA GLN A 28 -8.76 -1.54 16.49
C GLN A 28 -8.48 -0.83 17.82
N VAL A 29 -7.83 0.34 17.77
CA VAL A 29 -7.69 1.21 18.94
C VAL A 29 -9.03 1.79 19.35
N ALA A 30 -9.84 2.24 18.39
CA ALA A 30 -11.16 2.81 18.66
C ALA A 30 -12.16 1.79 19.24
N THR A 31 -12.06 0.51 18.88
CA THR A 31 -12.86 -0.58 19.47
C THR A 31 -12.31 -1.06 20.82
N GLY A 32 -11.14 -0.56 21.24
CA GLY A 32 -10.47 -0.96 22.48
C GLY A 32 -9.79 -2.32 22.43
N GLU A 33 -9.71 -2.95 21.25
CA GLU A 33 -9.00 -4.22 21.07
C GLU A 33 -7.49 -4.03 21.16
N TRP A 34 -6.98 -2.90 20.66
CA TRP A 34 -5.57 -2.55 20.69
C TRP A 34 -5.33 -1.27 21.49
N THR A 35 -4.13 -1.15 22.05
CA THR A 35 -3.61 0.12 22.58
C THR A 35 -2.97 0.93 21.45
N GLN A 36 -2.86 2.25 21.64
CA GLN A 36 -2.16 3.12 20.69
C GLN A 36 -0.72 2.65 20.42
N GLY A 37 0.00 2.22 21.46
CA GLY A 37 1.36 1.71 21.32
C GLY A 37 1.46 0.44 20.47
N GLN A 38 0.47 -0.45 20.53
CA GLN A 38 0.40 -1.63 19.65
C GLN A 38 0.15 -1.23 18.19
N ALA A 39 -0.74 -0.27 17.95
CA ALA A 39 -0.98 0.26 16.61
C ALA A 39 0.28 0.91 16.03
N ASP A 40 0.97 1.75 16.81
CA ASP A 40 2.21 2.42 16.38
C ASP A 40 3.32 1.40 16.08
N GLN A 41 3.46 0.37 16.91
CA GLN A 41 4.40 -0.73 16.66
C GLN A 41 4.04 -1.49 15.37
N ALA A 42 2.76 -1.74 15.12
CA ALA A 42 2.29 -2.42 13.91
C ALA A 42 2.54 -1.59 12.65
N VAL A 43 2.32 -0.26 12.68
CA VAL A 43 2.68 0.66 11.58
C VAL A 43 4.20 0.62 11.33
N GLY A 44 4.99 0.68 12.40
CA GLY A 44 6.44 0.57 12.30
C GLY A 44 6.89 -0.76 11.69
N ALA A 45 6.26 -1.88 12.06
CA ALA A 45 6.55 -3.18 11.47
C ALA A 45 6.13 -3.27 10.01
N LEU A 46 4.94 -2.74 9.68
CA LEU A 46 4.38 -2.72 8.33
C LEU A 46 5.29 -2.00 7.33
N THR A 47 5.73 -0.78 7.67
CA THR A 47 6.55 0.07 6.80
C THR A 47 7.91 -0.56 6.45
N ARG A 48 8.38 -1.54 7.23
CA ARG A 48 9.62 -2.29 6.97
C ARG A 48 9.36 -3.72 6.47
N SER A 49 8.09 -4.10 6.29
CA SER A 49 7.73 -5.47 5.98
C SER A 49 7.96 -5.79 4.50
N LYS A 50 8.44 -7.00 4.24
CA LYS A 50 8.51 -7.55 2.87
C LYS A 50 7.12 -7.63 2.23
N ALA A 51 6.09 -7.91 3.02
CA ALA A 51 4.72 -7.99 2.54
C ALA A 51 4.21 -6.65 1.96
N LEU A 52 4.57 -5.52 2.57
CA LEU A 52 4.26 -4.20 2.00
C LEU A 52 4.97 -4.00 0.65
N GLN A 53 6.26 -4.36 0.57
CA GLN A 53 7.02 -4.25 -0.68
C GLN A 53 6.40 -5.11 -1.80
N GLU A 54 6.04 -6.35 -1.50
CA GLU A 54 5.38 -7.26 -2.44
C GLU A 54 4.00 -6.73 -2.87
N ALA A 55 3.24 -6.12 -1.95
CA ALA A 55 1.95 -5.51 -2.28
C ALA A 55 2.11 -4.28 -3.19
N VAL A 56 3.13 -3.45 -2.94
CA VAL A 56 3.47 -2.32 -3.83
C VAL A 56 3.89 -2.84 -5.21
N ASP A 57 4.73 -3.88 -5.29
CA ASP A 57 5.13 -4.49 -6.55
C ASP A 57 3.92 -5.03 -7.34
N ALA A 58 3.01 -5.72 -6.65
CA ALA A 58 1.81 -6.25 -7.27
C ALA A 58 0.90 -5.13 -7.81
N GLU A 59 0.72 -4.05 -7.06
CA GLU A 59 -0.10 -2.91 -7.51
C GLU A 59 0.55 -2.18 -8.69
N VAL A 60 1.87 -2.00 -8.68
CA VAL A 60 2.61 -1.43 -9.82
C VAL A 60 2.40 -2.32 -11.06
N GLN A 61 2.64 -3.63 -10.95
CA GLN A 61 2.44 -4.56 -12.07
C GLN A 61 0.99 -4.58 -12.58
N HIS A 62 0.02 -4.46 -11.67
CA HIS A 62 -1.38 -4.37 -12.01
C HIS A 62 -1.67 -3.08 -12.81
N LEU A 63 -1.17 -1.94 -12.36
CA LEU A 63 -1.30 -0.67 -13.07
C LEU A 63 -0.58 -0.67 -14.42
N GLU A 64 0.62 -1.24 -14.52
CA GLU A 64 1.32 -1.43 -15.79
C GLU A 64 0.51 -2.28 -16.77
N ALA A 65 -0.05 -3.39 -16.29
CA ALA A 65 -0.91 -4.26 -17.09
C ALA A 65 -2.18 -3.52 -17.56
N PHE A 66 -2.79 -2.72 -16.68
CA PHE A 66 -3.97 -1.92 -17.01
C PHE A 66 -3.65 -0.85 -18.07
N LEU A 67 -2.58 -0.07 -17.86
CA LEU A 67 -2.15 1.01 -18.74
C LEU A 67 -1.65 0.51 -20.10
N SER A 68 -1.10 -0.71 -20.16
CA SER A 68 -0.74 -1.39 -21.41
C SER A 68 -1.93 -2.09 -22.10
N GLY A 69 -3.14 -2.01 -21.52
CA GLY A 69 -4.35 -2.64 -22.06
C GLY A 69 -4.33 -4.17 -21.98
N ARG A 70 -3.46 -4.76 -21.16
CA ARG A 70 -3.38 -6.21 -20.93
C ARG A 70 -4.48 -6.73 -20.02
N ILE A 71 -5.10 -5.86 -19.22
CA ILE A 71 -6.23 -6.14 -18.34
C ILE A 71 -7.22 -4.96 -18.38
N HIS A 72 -8.47 -5.20 -17.96
CA HIS A 72 -9.58 -4.23 -17.97
C HIS A 72 -10.28 -4.20 -16.63
#